data_AF-A0A6C0IB19-F1
#
_entry.id   AF-A0A6C0IB19-F1
#
_cell.length_a   1.000
_cell.length_b   1.000
_cell.length_c   1.000
_cell.angle_alpha   90.00
_cell.angle_beta   90.00
_cell.angle_gamma   90.00
#
_symmetry.space_group_name_H-M   'P 1'
#
loop_
_entity.id
_entity.type
_entity.pdbx_description
1 polymer ?
#
loop_
_entity_poly.entity_id
_entity_poly.type
_entity_poly.pdbx_seq_one_letter_code
_entity_poly.pdbx_strand_id
1 'polypeptide(L)'
;MSGSIQPFRQCLNIKSKKHKDIQCKSVVSQGDFCARHYKNPIRYKAPSVQKYLDSITYPYNASANATKIQHWARKSLAHLRYKQQGPAANCLEVSNNQTELQSMDQIQTIPQLYIWSYADANKMIWCFDIRSFSHMMASGFKNPYTQIQLTESARNSLERRLIWLKQKGYTTIFTNDTELTAEQTFNLRILDVFMKLDFLGYHSNTEWFSDLSLEDHIKLYRELYELWNYRLQLTSELKKTICPGLDGIMKHDPFKFSLRTQRELRWWQKLNINIFDSLVSTAAEKTNRALGAMYCLTALCKVSSKTRDSYNWLNV
;
A
#
# COMPACT_ATOMS: atom_id res chain seq x y z
N MET A 1 4.75 -24.61 76.26
CA MET A 1 5.65 -25.76 75.95
C MET A 1 5.58 -26.03 74.45
N SER A 2 6.53 -25.54 73.68
CA SER A 2 6.62 -25.77 72.23
C SER A 2 7.94 -26.47 71.94
N GLY A 3 7.88 -27.80 71.75
CA GLY A 3 9.03 -28.63 71.44
C GLY A 3 9.52 -28.42 70.00
N SER A 4 10.78 -28.06 69.85
CA SER A 4 11.47 -27.97 68.56
C SER A 4 11.74 -29.38 68.00
N ILE A 5 11.10 -29.75 66.90
CA ILE A 5 11.37 -30.99 66.16
C ILE A 5 12.73 -30.82 65.43
N GLN A 6 13.75 -31.58 65.82
CA GLN A 6 14.99 -31.66 65.04
C GLN A 6 14.71 -32.37 63.69
N PRO A 7 15.20 -31.84 62.55
CA PRO A 7 15.02 -32.49 61.26
C PRO A 7 15.77 -33.82 61.23
N PHE A 8 15.08 -34.89 60.87
CA PHE A 8 15.67 -36.21 60.70
C PHE A 8 16.82 -36.18 59.68
N ARG A 9 18.03 -36.62 60.07
CA ARG A 9 19.18 -36.71 59.17
C ARG A 9 18.90 -37.67 58.02
N GLN A 10 19.26 -37.27 56.79
CA GLN A 10 19.05 -38.06 55.57
C GLN A 10 20.26 -38.94 55.25
N CYS A 11 20.01 -40.14 54.71
CA CYS A 11 21.02 -41.13 54.34
C CYS A 11 22.05 -40.58 53.33
N LEU A 12 23.34 -40.78 53.59
CA LEU A 12 24.44 -40.30 52.74
C LEU A 12 24.80 -41.23 51.56
N ASN A 13 24.00 -42.25 51.25
CA ASN A 13 24.23 -43.16 50.12
C ASN A 13 23.55 -42.64 48.84
N ILE A 14 24.01 -43.09 47.66
CA ILE A 14 23.27 -42.91 46.40
C ILE A 14 21.89 -43.59 46.47
N LYS A 15 20.94 -43.13 45.64
CA LYS A 15 19.59 -43.70 45.57
C LYS A 15 19.60 -45.14 45.07
N SER A 16 20.37 -45.42 44.02
CA SER A 16 20.59 -46.76 43.47
C SER A 16 21.80 -46.78 42.54
N LYS A 17 22.30 -47.97 42.17
CA LYS A 17 23.41 -48.09 41.19
C LYS A 17 23.08 -47.50 39.81
N LYS A 18 21.80 -47.43 39.44
CA LYS A 18 21.31 -46.80 38.20
C LYS A 18 21.23 -45.27 38.30
N HIS A 19 21.10 -44.73 39.51
CA HIS A 19 20.98 -43.29 39.78
C HIS A 19 22.01 -42.85 40.82
N LYS A 20 23.29 -42.82 40.40
CA LYS A 20 24.44 -42.47 41.25
C LYS A 20 24.51 -40.97 41.58
N ASP A 21 23.79 -40.16 40.82
CA ASP A 21 23.67 -38.70 40.85
C ASP A 21 22.59 -38.20 41.82
N ILE A 22 21.79 -39.10 42.39
CA ILE A 22 20.71 -38.77 43.33
C ILE A 22 21.02 -39.34 44.71
N GLN A 23 20.90 -38.54 45.76
CA GLN A 23 21.02 -39.00 47.14
C GLN A 23 19.79 -39.81 47.60
N CYS A 24 20.00 -40.84 48.40
CA CYS A 24 18.93 -41.61 49.03
C CYS A 24 18.07 -40.71 49.95
N LYS A 25 16.74 -40.75 49.80
CA LYS A 25 15.80 -39.92 50.57
C LYS A 25 15.40 -40.49 51.93
N SER A 26 15.85 -41.70 52.27
CA SER A 26 15.50 -42.35 53.54
C SER A 26 16.21 -41.70 54.73
N VAL A 27 15.55 -41.69 55.88
CA VAL A 27 16.11 -41.24 57.16
C VAL A 27 17.23 -42.18 57.61
N VAL A 28 18.26 -41.61 58.24
CA VAL A 28 19.37 -42.34 58.85
C VAL A 28 18.86 -43.20 60.00
N SER A 29 19.28 -44.45 60.03
CA SER A 29 18.95 -45.38 61.12
C SER A 29 20.17 -45.99 61.78
N GLN A 30 21.31 -46.07 61.08
CA GLN A 30 22.56 -46.62 61.59
C GLN A 30 23.75 -45.83 61.05
N GLY A 31 24.52 -45.18 61.93
CA GLY A 31 25.64 -44.32 61.55
C GLY A 31 25.20 -43.17 60.66
N ASP A 32 25.75 -43.10 59.44
CA ASP A 32 25.41 -42.10 58.42
C ASP A 32 24.40 -42.61 57.36
N PHE A 33 23.87 -43.83 57.52
CA PHE A 33 23.09 -44.53 56.49
C PHE A 33 21.75 -45.07 57.01
N CYS A 34 20.83 -45.37 56.09
CA CYS A 34 19.56 -46.02 56.40
C CYS A 34 19.70 -47.55 56.51
N ALA A 35 18.67 -48.23 57.00
CA ALA A 35 18.67 -49.68 57.24
C ALA A 35 18.94 -50.51 55.98
N ARG A 36 18.69 -49.97 54.79
CA ARG A 36 18.98 -50.63 53.50
C ARG A 36 20.45 -50.47 53.06
N HIS A 37 21.15 -49.47 53.59
CA HIS A 37 22.41 -48.98 53.05
C HIS A 37 23.59 -49.07 54.01
N TYR A 38 23.36 -49.47 55.27
CA TYR A 38 24.44 -49.56 56.27
C TYR A 38 25.45 -50.68 55.99
N LYS A 39 25.02 -51.81 55.39
CA LYS A 39 25.91 -52.96 55.14
C LYS A 39 26.93 -52.72 54.03
N ASN A 40 26.50 -52.09 52.92
CA ASN A 40 27.33 -51.84 51.73
C ASN A 40 27.14 -50.39 51.24
N PRO A 41 27.69 -49.38 51.94
CA PRO A 41 27.45 -47.98 51.62
C PRO A 41 28.25 -47.50 50.41
N ILE A 42 27.62 -46.74 49.52
CA ILE A 42 28.28 -45.98 48.45
C ILE A 42 27.97 -44.50 48.67
N ARG A 43 28.89 -43.75 49.27
CA ARG A 43 28.63 -42.34 49.59
C ARG A 43 28.26 -41.55 48.35
N TYR A 44 27.13 -40.84 48.44
CA TYR A 44 26.72 -39.86 47.44
C TYR A 44 27.75 -38.72 47.40
N LYS A 45 28.26 -38.43 46.21
CA LYS A 45 29.05 -37.23 45.94
C LYS A 45 28.20 -36.32 45.08
N ALA A 46 27.87 -35.13 45.57
CA ALA A 46 27.20 -34.14 44.76
C ALA A 46 28.03 -33.90 43.49
N PRO A 47 27.41 -33.88 42.29
CA PRO A 47 28.10 -33.44 41.08
C PRO A 47 28.77 -32.09 41.36
N SER A 48 30.05 -31.95 41.02
CA SER A 48 30.72 -30.65 41.16
C SER A 48 29.98 -29.63 40.28
N VAL A 49 29.77 -28.43 40.82
CA VAL A 49 29.13 -27.32 40.10
C VAL A 49 29.77 -27.11 38.72
N GLN A 50 31.08 -27.34 38.61
CA GLN A 50 31.84 -27.30 37.36
C GLN A 50 31.26 -28.20 36.26
N LYS A 51 30.90 -29.44 36.58
CA LYS A 51 30.42 -30.41 35.58
C LYS A 51 29.03 -30.06 35.03
N TYR A 52 28.23 -29.33 35.82
CA TYR A 52 26.95 -28.79 35.41
C TYR A 52 27.13 -27.52 34.57
N LEU A 53 28.05 -26.63 34.97
CA LEU A 53 28.41 -25.44 34.18
C LEU A 53 28.96 -25.82 32.80
N ASP A 54 29.85 -26.81 32.72
CA ASP A 54 30.44 -27.30 31.46
C ASP A 54 29.37 -27.84 30.48
N SER A 55 28.22 -28.32 30.99
CA SER A 55 27.09 -28.80 30.17
C SER A 55 26.17 -27.70 29.63
N ILE A 56 26.25 -26.49 30.22
CA ILE A 56 25.44 -25.31 29.85
C ILE A 56 26.27 -24.33 29.02
N THR A 57 27.60 -24.36 29.13
CA THR A 57 28.49 -23.57 28.26
C THR A 57 28.50 -24.15 26.85
N TYR A 58 27.75 -23.53 25.94
CA TYR A 58 28.00 -23.67 24.50
C TYR A 58 29.51 -23.42 24.26
N PRO A 59 30.23 -24.32 23.55
CA PRO A 59 31.67 -24.13 23.37
C PRO A 59 31.91 -22.82 22.62
N TYR A 60 32.69 -21.93 23.21
CA TYR A 60 33.10 -20.62 22.67
C TYR A 60 33.51 -20.69 21.18
N ASN A 61 34.14 -21.80 20.78
CA ASN A 61 34.56 -22.07 19.39
C ASN A 61 33.38 -22.18 18.39
N ALA A 62 32.21 -22.67 18.81
CA ALA A 62 31.01 -22.68 17.97
C ALA A 62 30.50 -21.26 17.68
N SER A 63 30.61 -20.34 18.66
CA SER A 63 30.25 -18.93 18.47
C SER A 63 31.22 -18.19 17.54
N ALA A 64 32.52 -18.49 17.63
CA ALA A 64 33.54 -17.92 16.74
C ALA A 64 33.38 -18.42 15.30
N ASN A 65 33.13 -19.71 15.09
CA ASN A 65 32.87 -20.28 13.77
C ASN A 65 31.56 -19.76 13.17
N ALA A 66 30.49 -19.67 13.96
CA ALA A 66 29.23 -19.05 13.53
C ALA A 66 29.45 -17.59 13.09
N THR A 67 30.25 -16.82 13.83
CA THR A 67 30.58 -15.43 13.48
C THR A 67 31.34 -15.35 12.15
N LYS A 68 32.30 -16.26 11.90
CA LYS A 68 33.01 -16.35 10.61
C LYS A 68 32.06 -16.66 9.45
N ILE A 69 31.16 -17.64 9.63
CA ILE A 69 30.16 -18.02 8.62
C ILE A 69 29.23 -16.84 8.33
N GLN A 70 28.72 -16.17 9.37
CA GLN A 70 27.85 -15.00 9.22
C GLN A 70 28.57 -13.84 8.52
N HIS A 71 29.84 -13.58 8.88
CA HIS A 71 30.65 -12.55 8.22
C HIS A 71 30.82 -12.87 6.74
N TRP A 72 31.20 -14.11 6.40
CA TRP A 72 31.32 -14.55 5.02
C TRP A 72 29.98 -14.43 4.28
N ALA A 73 28.88 -14.86 4.88
CA ALA A 73 27.54 -14.77 4.26
C ALA A 73 27.13 -13.31 4.00
N ARG A 74 27.33 -12.41 4.97
CA ARG A 74 27.07 -10.96 4.80
C ARG A 74 27.91 -10.37 3.67
N LYS A 75 29.21 -10.70 3.63
CA LYS A 75 30.12 -10.26 2.56
C LYS A 75 29.66 -10.79 1.20
N SER A 76 29.37 -12.08 1.10
CA SER A 76 28.90 -12.73 -0.13
C SER A 76 27.59 -12.11 -0.64
N LEU A 77 26.63 -11.84 0.27
CA LEU A 77 25.39 -11.17 -0.07
C LEU A 77 25.62 -9.74 -0.58
N ALA A 78 26.51 -8.98 0.08
CA ALA A 78 26.85 -7.63 -0.36
C ALA A 78 27.50 -7.61 -1.76
N HIS A 79 28.38 -8.57 -2.05
CA HIS A 79 28.98 -8.71 -3.39
C HIS A 79 27.94 -9.09 -4.44
N LEU A 80 27.01 -10.00 -4.09
CA LEU A 80 25.92 -10.40 -4.98
C LEU A 80 25.00 -9.22 -5.29
N ARG A 81 24.64 -8.43 -4.28
CA ARG A 81 23.86 -7.19 -4.42
C ARG A 81 24.58 -6.21 -5.34
N TYR A 82 25.84 -5.89 -5.08
CA TYR A 82 26.61 -4.99 -5.93
C TYR A 82 26.61 -5.45 -7.40
N LYS A 83 26.83 -6.75 -7.64
CA LYS A 83 26.87 -7.31 -9.00
C LYS A 83 25.50 -7.28 -9.71
N GLN A 84 24.41 -7.47 -8.99
CA GLN A 84 23.07 -7.60 -9.58
C GLN A 84 22.25 -6.30 -9.57
N GLN A 85 22.49 -5.43 -8.60
CA GLN A 85 21.71 -4.22 -8.29
C GLN A 85 22.54 -2.94 -8.43
N GLY A 86 23.87 -3.05 -8.58
CA GLY A 86 24.74 -1.92 -8.85
C GLY A 86 25.37 -1.25 -7.63
N PRO A 87 26.04 -0.10 -7.82
CA PRO A 87 26.93 0.51 -6.83
C PRO A 87 26.24 1.00 -5.55
N ALA A 88 24.99 1.46 -5.62
CA ALA A 88 24.26 1.95 -4.46
C ALA A 88 23.54 0.84 -3.68
N ALA A 89 23.61 -0.42 -4.14
CA ALA A 89 22.80 -1.51 -3.60
C ALA A 89 23.01 -1.81 -2.11
N ASN A 90 24.21 -1.51 -1.58
CA ASN A 90 24.55 -1.74 -0.18
C ASN A 90 24.58 -0.46 0.67
N CYS A 91 24.61 0.72 0.02
CA CYS A 91 24.65 2.01 0.68
C CYS A 91 23.97 3.02 -0.24
N LEU A 92 22.73 3.41 0.10
CA LEU A 92 21.94 4.32 -0.72
C LEU A 92 22.47 5.76 -0.70
N GLU A 93 23.20 6.15 0.34
CA GLU A 93 23.77 7.50 0.54
C GLU A 93 24.78 7.90 -0.53
N VAL A 94 25.35 6.93 -1.26
CA VAL A 94 26.27 7.21 -2.38
C VAL A 94 25.52 7.68 -3.64
N SER A 95 24.19 7.61 -3.65
CA SER A 95 23.36 8.00 -4.79
C SER A 95 23.23 9.53 -4.86
N ASN A 96 23.20 10.05 -6.08
CA ASN A 96 23.05 11.47 -6.35
C ASN A 96 21.59 11.94 -6.34
N ASN A 97 20.62 11.03 -6.35
CA ASN A 97 19.20 11.33 -6.12
C ASN A 97 18.76 10.88 -4.74
N GLN A 98 17.83 11.63 -4.14
CA GLN A 98 17.24 11.32 -2.83
C GLN A 98 15.84 10.71 -2.94
N THR A 99 15.17 10.90 -4.07
CA THR A 99 13.79 10.44 -4.30
C THR A 99 13.71 9.43 -5.44
N GLU A 100 12.72 8.55 -5.34
CA GLU A 100 12.29 7.63 -6.39
C GLU A 100 11.49 8.41 -7.45
N LEU A 101 11.58 7.99 -8.71
CA LEU A 101 11.07 8.71 -9.87
C LEU A 101 9.54 8.82 -9.91
N GLN A 102 8.83 7.73 -9.61
CA GLN A 102 7.39 7.63 -9.87
C GLN A 102 6.54 7.95 -8.63
N SER A 103 6.96 7.48 -7.47
CA SER A 103 6.31 7.74 -6.17
C SER A 103 6.73 9.07 -5.55
N MET A 104 7.90 9.62 -5.92
CA MET A 104 8.55 10.76 -5.26
C MET A 104 8.93 10.52 -3.79
N ASP A 105 8.79 9.29 -3.31
CA ASP A 105 9.21 8.90 -1.98
C ASP A 105 10.73 8.85 -1.88
N GLN A 106 11.24 8.91 -0.65
CA GLN A 106 12.67 8.80 -0.37
C GLN A 106 13.22 7.44 -0.87
N ILE A 107 14.40 7.40 -1.50
CA ILE A 107 14.96 6.15 -2.05
C ILE A 107 15.14 5.02 -1.02
N GLN A 108 15.19 5.36 0.27
CA GLN A 108 15.25 4.42 1.39
C GLN A 108 13.95 3.61 1.55
N THR A 109 12.83 4.06 0.99
CA THR A 109 11.55 3.31 1.00
C THR A 109 11.53 2.19 -0.04
N ILE A 110 12.42 2.25 -1.04
CA ILE A 110 12.50 1.24 -2.10
C ILE A 110 12.85 -0.12 -1.47
N PRO A 111 12.04 -1.17 -1.68
CA PRO A 111 12.38 -2.48 -1.16
C PRO A 111 13.72 -2.97 -1.72
N GLN A 112 14.59 -3.51 -0.86
CA GLN A 112 15.94 -3.96 -1.23
C GLN A 112 15.98 -4.85 -2.49
N LEU A 113 14.94 -5.64 -2.73
CA LEU A 113 14.81 -6.50 -3.90
C LEU A 113 14.78 -5.71 -5.22
N TYR A 114 14.15 -4.53 -5.21
CA TYR A 114 13.88 -3.70 -6.39
C TYR A 114 14.87 -2.56 -6.58
N ILE A 115 15.81 -2.37 -5.64
CA ILE A 115 16.92 -1.44 -5.82
C ILE A 115 17.71 -1.83 -7.08
N TRP A 116 17.87 -0.86 -7.98
CA TRP A 116 18.82 -0.91 -9.07
C TRP A 116 19.51 0.44 -9.22
N SER A 117 20.80 0.41 -9.49
CA SER A 117 21.63 1.60 -9.57
C SER A 117 22.72 1.43 -10.62
N TYR A 118 23.20 2.56 -11.15
CA TYR A 118 24.31 2.58 -12.09
C TYR A 118 25.10 3.87 -11.97
N ALA A 119 26.35 3.85 -12.45
CA ALA A 119 27.16 5.04 -12.62
C ALA A 119 27.04 5.54 -14.07
N ASP A 120 26.78 6.83 -14.27
CA ASP A 120 26.74 7.44 -15.59
C ASP A 120 28.15 7.73 -16.14
N ALA A 121 28.22 8.33 -17.33
CA ALA A 121 29.48 8.69 -17.98
C ALA A 121 30.33 9.68 -17.15
N ASN A 122 29.68 10.47 -16.29
CA ASN A 122 30.32 11.44 -15.39
C ASN A 122 30.66 10.84 -14.03
N LYS A 123 30.52 9.50 -13.88
CA LYS A 123 30.75 8.75 -12.63
C LYS A 123 29.77 9.12 -11.51
N MET A 124 28.64 9.74 -11.83
CA MET A 124 27.56 10.00 -10.88
C MET A 124 26.72 8.74 -10.70
N ILE A 125 26.38 8.39 -9.47
CA ILE A 125 25.64 7.18 -9.13
C ILE A 125 24.16 7.53 -8.99
N TRP A 126 23.32 6.81 -9.71
CA TRP A 126 21.87 7.00 -9.68
C TRP A 126 21.19 5.72 -9.20
N CYS A 127 20.20 5.86 -8.32
CA CYS A 127 19.47 4.73 -7.73
C CYS A 127 17.98 4.86 -7.98
N PHE A 128 17.35 3.76 -8.38
CA PHE A 128 15.94 3.70 -8.74
C PHE A 128 15.28 2.43 -8.23
N ASP A 129 13.96 2.45 -8.13
CA ASP A 129 13.18 1.22 -8.18
C ASP A 129 13.24 0.71 -9.64
N ILE A 130 13.74 -0.51 -9.81
CA ILE A 130 13.92 -1.07 -11.15
C ILE A 130 12.60 -1.20 -11.92
N ARG A 131 11.48 -1.36 -11.22
CA ARG A 131 10.16 -1.51 -11.84
C ARG A 131 9.70 -0.17 -12.44
N SER A 132 9.74 0.91 -11.65
CA SER A 132 9.36 2.25 -12.12
C SER A 132 10.32 2.73 -13.22
N PHE A 133 11.62 2.50 -13.03
CA PHE A 133 12.62 2.83 -14.03
C PHE A 133 12.35 2.09 -15.34
N SER A 134 12.08 0.78 -15.28
CA SER A 134 11.78 -0.02 -16.48
C SER A 134 10.54 0.46 -17.24
N HIS A 135 9.54 1.00 -16.55
CA HIS A 135 8.34 1.57 -17.17
C HIS A 135 8.68 2.84 -17.96
N MET A 136 9.49 3.73 -17.40
CA MET A 136 9.95 4.95 -18.08
C MET A 136 10.76 4.66 -19.36
N MET A 137 11.49 3.54 -19.41
CA MET A 137 12.32 3.18 -20.57
C MET A 137 11.54 3.05 -21.88
N ALA A 138 10.21 2.88 -21.83
CA ALA A 138 9.36 2.91 -23.02
C ALA A 138 9.47 4.24 -23.80
N SER A 139 9.83 5.34 -23.13
CA SER A 139 9.99 6.67 -23.72
C SER A 139 11.45 7.01 -24.11
N GLY A 140 12.41 6.12 -23.82
CA GLY A 140 13.82 6.28 -24.20
C GLY A 140 14.81 5.91 -23.09
N PHE A 141 16.04 5.52 -23.46
CA PHE A 141 17.07 5.05 -22.53
C PHE A 141 17.90 6.17 -21.87
N LYS A 142 17.24 7.19 -21.33
CA LYS A 142 17.90 8.34 -20.71
C LYS A 142 17.67 8.40 -19.21
N ASN A 143 18.65 8.93 -18.49
CA ASN A 143 18.48 9.30 -17.09
C ASN A 143 17.43 10.43 -16.97
N PRO A 144 16.42 10.33 -16.09
CA PRO A 144 15.37 11.35 -15.98
C PRO A 144 15.90 12.68 -15.43
N TYR A 145 16.93 12.65 -14.58
CA TYR A 145 17.52 13.82 -13.94
C TYR A 145 18.49 14.56 -14.86
N THR A 146 19.33 13.83 -15.60
CA THR A 146 20.42 14.42 -16.40
C THR A 146 20.20 14.37 -17.91
N GLN A 147 19.19 13.61 -18.38
CA GLN A 147 18.91 13.35 -19.80
C GLN A 147 20.06 12.67 -20.57
N ILE A 148 21.08 12.20 -19.86
CA ILE A 148 22.21 11.45 -20.41
C ILE A 148 21.76 10.03 -20.74
N GLN A 149 22.15 9.53 -21.92
CA GLN A 149 21.87 8.15 -22.33
C GLN A 149 22.57 7.15 -21.40
N LEU A 150 21.89 6.04 -21.12
CA LEU A 150 22.48 4.95 -20.36
C LEU A 150 23.66 4.36 -21.11
N THR A 151 24.73 4.05 -20.38
CA THR A 151 25.85 3.28 -20.94
C THR A 151 25.38 1.87 -21.30
N GLU A 152 26.03 1.25 -22.27
CA GLU A 152 25.71 -0.12 -22.67
C GLU A 152 25.83 -1.11 -21.49
N SER A 153 26.79 -0.88 -20.60
CA SER A 153 26.93 -1.67 -19.37
C SER A 153 25.73 -1.54 -18.42
N ALA A 154 25.18 -0.32 -18.28
CA ALA A 154 24.03 -0.05 -17.45
C ALA A 154 22.78 -0.72 -18.05
N ARG A 155 22.55 -0.57 -19.36
CA ARG A 155 21.45 -1.25 -20.09
C ARG A 155 21.50 -2.76 -19.88
N ASN A 156 22.65 -3.38 -20.13
CA ASN A 156 22.83 -4.82 -19.94
C ASN A 156 22.65 -5.26 -18.48
N SER A 157 23.00 -4.42 -17.51
CA SER A 157 22.76 -4.72 -16.09
C SER A 157 21.26 -4.68 -15.75
N LEU A 158 20.54 -3.70 -16.28
CA LEU A 158 19.10 -3.53 -16.10
C LEU A 158 18.33 -4.73 -16.65
N GLU A 159 18.60 -5.09 -17.92
CA GLU A 159 17.93 -6.21 -18.60
C GLU A 159 18.18 -7.53 -17.87
N ARG A 160 19.44 -7.82 -17.51
CA ARG A 160 19.77 -9.02 -16.74
C ARG A 160 19.03 -9.08 -15.41
N ARG A 161 18.89 -7.93 -14.73
CA ARG A 161 18.19 -7.87 -13.45
C ARG A 161 16.68 -8.07 -13.60
N LEU A 162 16.05 -7.48 -14.62
CA LEU A 162 14.64 -7.68 -14.93
C LEU A 162 14.34 -9.13 -15.31
N ILE A 163 15.17 -9.76 -16.13
CA ILE A 163 15.05 -11.18 -16.49
C ILE A 163 15.14 -12.05 -15.23
N TRP A 164 16.12 -11.78 -14.36
CA TRP A 164 16.28 -12.53 -13.11
C TRP A 164 15.06 -12.39 -12.18
N LEU A 165 14.48 -11.19 -12.06
CA LEU A 165 13.27 -10.96 -11.26
C LEU A 165 12.09 -11.79 -11.79
N LYS A 166 11.88 -11.77 -13.11
CA LYS A 166 10.83 -12.57 -13.77
C LYS A 166 11.03 -14.06 -13.57
N GLN A 167 12.25 -14.56 -13.75
CA GLN A 167 12.60 -15.98 -13.54
C GLN A 167 12.36 -16.45 -12.09
N LYS A 168 12.44 -15.53 -11.11
CA LYS A 168 12.15 -15.81 -9.71
C LYS A 168 10.69 -15.58 -9.31
N GLY A 169 9.83 -15.19 -10.26
CA GLY A 169 8.40 -14.97 -10.02
C GLY A 169 8.09 -13.65 -9.32
N TYR A 170 9.02 -12.68 -9.30
CA TYR A 170 8.76 -11.36 -8.74
C TYR A 170 8.04 -10.47 -9.76
N THR A 171 7.08 -9.65 -9.29
CA THR A 171 6.44 -8.65 -10.13
C THR A 171 7.45 -7.61 -10.61
N THR A 172 7.40 -7.28 -11.90
CA THR A 172 8.18 -6.19 -12.51
C THR A 172 7.34 -4.96 -12.81
N ILE A 173 6.08 -4.94 -12.37
CA ILE A 173 5.18 -3.80 -12.54
C ILE A 173 5.29 -2.95 -11.29
N PHE A 174 5.49 -1.64 -11.47
CA PHE A 174 5.40 -0.68 -10.38
C PHE A 174 3.93 -0.35 -10.16
N THR A 175 3.37 -0.80 -9.04
CA THR A 175 2.08 -0.32 -8.57
C THR A 175 2.37 0.85 -7.64
N ASN A 176 1.85 2.04 -7.99
CA ASN A 176 1.70 3.06 -6.97
C ASN A 176 0.67 2.51 -6.00
N ASP A 177 1.05 2.20 -4.77
CA ASP A 177 0.12 1.75 -3.71
C ASP A 177 -0.84 2.88 -3.27
N THR A 178 -1.00 3.93 -4.08
CA THR A 178 -2.06 4.92 -3.94
C THR A 178 -3.39 4.29 -4.38
N GLU A 179 -3.90 3.34 -3.62
CA GLU A 179 -5.31 2.99 -3.68
C GLU A 179 -6.09 4.25 -3.33
N LEU A 180 -6.68 4.87 -4.35
CA LEU A 180 -7.56 6.01 -4.12
C LEU A 180 -8.75 5.52 -3.31
N THR A 181 -9.05 6.23 -2.23
CA THR A 181 -10.28 6.00 -1.48
C THR A 181 -11.49 6.14 -2.42
N ALA A 182 -12.61 5.51 -2.04
CA ALA A 182 -13.86 5.68 -2.78
C ALA A 182 -14.30 7.16 -2.87
N GLU A 183 -13.86 7.99 -1.92
CA GLU A 183 -14.08 9.43 -1.92
C GLU A 183 -13.20 10.16 -2.93
N GLN A 184 -11.89 9.90 -2.91
CA GLN A 184 -10.96 10.48 -3.89
C GLN A 184 -11.33 10.09 -5.31
N THR A 185 -11.69 8.83 -5.55
CA THR A 185 -12.14 8.34 -6.87
C THR A 185 -13.38 9.09 -7.35
N PHE A 186 -14.32 9.38 -6.44
CA PHE A 186 -15.52 10.13 -6.79
C PHE A 186 -15.23 11.61 -7.04
N ASN A 187 -14.36 12.22 -6.25
CA ASN A 187 -13.95 13.61 -6.45
C ASN A 187 -13.19 13.81 -7.77
N LEU A 188 -12.34 12.86 -8.16
CA LEU A 188 -11.71 12.84 -9.48
C LEU A 188 -12.74 12.73 -10.61
N ARG A 189 -13.83 11.99 -10.39
CA ARG A 189 -14.93 11.90 -11.36
C ARG A 189 -15.69 13.22 -11.51
N ILE A 190 -15.95 13.93 -10.41
CA ILE A 190 -16.54 15.27 -10.47
C ILE A 190 -15.58 16.21 -11.23
N LEU A 191 -14.30 16.18 -10.89
CA LEU A 191 -13.27 16.98 -11.54
C LEU A 191 -13.23 16.73 -13.06
N ASP A 192 -13.22 15.48 -13.50
CA ASP A 192 -13.20 15.12 -14.93
C ASP A 192 -14.40 15.71 -15.70
N VAL A 193 -15.60 15.65 -15.12
CA VAL A 193 -16.81 16.23 -15.73
C VAL A 193 -16.73 17.76 -15.81
N PHE A 194 -16.21 18.42 -14.78
CA PHE A 194 -16.04 19.88 -14.78
C PHE A 194 -14.92 20.33 -15.75
N MET A 195 -13.84 19.56 -15.87
CA MET A 195 -12.83 19.80 -16.91
C MET A 195 -13.40 19.67 -18.33
N LYS A 196 -14.36 18.76 -18.55
CA LYS A 196 -15.08 18.67 -19.84
C LYS A 196 -15.95 19.91 -20.09
N LEU A 197 -16.61 20.46 -19.06
CA LEU A 197 -17.33 21.74 -19.18
C LEU A 197 -16.38 22.87 -19.59
N ASP A 198 -15.23 22.97 -18.92
CA ASP A 198 -14.21 23.98 -19.22
C ASP A 198 -13.70 23.86 -20.67
N PHE A 199 -13.42 22.63 -21.13
CA PHE A 199 -12.98 22.37 -22.51
C PHE A 199 -14.03 22.72 -23.57
N LEU A 200 -15.31 22.70 -23.20
CA LEU A 200 -16.42 23.13 -24.06
C LEU A 200 -16.61 24.66 -24.04
N GLY A 201 -15.81 25.40 -23.26
CA GLY A 201 -15.82 26.86 -23.19
C GLY A 201 -16.56 27.43 -21.98
N TYR A 202 -16.99 26.58 -21.05
CA TYR A 202 -17.72 27.01 -19.86
C TYR A 202 -16.87 26.85 -18.60
N HIS A 203 -16.20 27.92 -18.18
CA HIS A 203 -15.44 27.96 -16.93
C HIS A 203 -16.28 27.54 -15.73
N SER A 204 -15.83 26.52 -15.03
CA SER A 204 -16.60 25.83 -14.01
C SER A 204 -15.77 25.58 -12.76
N ASN A 205 -16.45 25.36 -11.63
CA ASN A 205 -15.80 25.01 -10.36
C ASN A 205 -16.56 23.84 -9.72
N THR A 206 -15.83 22.80 -9.32
CA THR A 206 -16.39 21.58 -8.73
C THR A 206 -17.17 21.84 -7.45
N GLU A 207 -16.84 22.88 -6.68
CA GLU A 207 -17.59 23.32 -5.49
C GLU A 207 -19.07 23.61 -5.79
N TRP A 208 -19.39 24.04 -7.02
CA TRP A 208 -20.77 24.30 -7.44
C TRP A 208 -21.67 23.07 -7.38
N PHE A 209 -21.06 21.89 -7.45
CA PHE A 209 -21.74 20.61 -7.33
C PHE A 209 -21.49 19.96 -5.96
N SER A 210 -20.24 20.01 -5.47
CA SER A 210 -19.84 19.34 -4.24
C SER A 210 -20.46 19.96 -2.98
N ASP A 211 -20.71 21.27 -2.97
CA ASP A 211 -21.27 21.99 -1.81
C ASP A 211 -22.80 21.86 -1.71
N LEU A 212 -23.46 21.24 -2.68
CA LEU A 212 -24.92 21.14 -2.71
C LEU A 212 -25.43 20.21 -1.61
N SER A 213 -26.51 20.64 -0.94
CA SER A 213 -27.21 19.80 0.02
C SER A 213 -27.97 18.65 -0.66
N LEU A 214 -28.46 17.69 0.13
CA LEU A 214 -29.34 16.63 -0.37
C LEU A 214 -30.56 17.21 -1.10
N GLU A 215 -31.18 18.23 -0.52
CA GLU A 215 -32.35 18.91 -1.09
C GLU A 215 -32.02 19.59 -2.41
N ASP A 216 -30.84 20.21 -2.50
CA ASP A 216 -30.40 20.88 -3.72
C ASP A 216 -30.04 19.89 -4.83
N HIS A 217 -29.50 18.72 -4.51
CA HIS A 217 -29.34 17.66 -5.52
C HIS A 217 -30.67 17.06 -6.00
N ILE A 218 -31.69 16.97 -5.13
CA ILE A 218 -33.03 16.55 -5.53
C ILE A 218 -33.64 17.60 -6.47
N LYS A 219 -33.50 18.89 -6.13
CA LYS A 219 -33.91 20.00 -7.01
C LYS A 219 -33.15 19.98 -8.32
N LEU A 220 -31.83 19.77 -8.30
CA LEU A 220 -31.00 19.69 -9.50
C LEU A 220 -31.50 18.61 -10.46
N TYR A 221 -31.82 17.41 -9.94
CA TYR A 221 -32.39 16.35 -10.76
C TYR A 221 -33.75 16.75 -11.35
N ARG A 222 -34.62 17.40 -10.57
CA ARG A 222 -35.92 17.92 -11.04
C ARG A 222 -35.72 18.91 -12.20
N GLU A 223 -34.85 19.89 -12.01
CA GLU A 223 -34.55 20.91 -13.02
C GLU A 223 -33.99 20.28 -14.31
N LEU A 224 -33.06 19.33 -14.20
CA LEU A 224 -32.53 18.60 -15.36
C LEU A 224 -33.62 17.80 -16.07
N TYR A 225 -34.48 17.11 -15.32
CA TYR A 225 -35.56 16.31 -15.87
C TYR A 225 -36.60 17.18 -16.58
N GLU A 226 -37.00 18.29 -15.97
CA GLU A 226 -37.96 19.24 -16.55
C GLU A 226 -37.40 19.91 -17.79
N LEU A 227 -36.13 20.32 -17.73
CA LEU A 227 -35.43 20.92 -18.86
C LEU A 227 -35.37 19.95 -20.05
N TRP A 228 -34.96 18.70 -19.80
CA TRP A 228 -34.81 17.68 -20.84
C TRP A 228 -36.15 17.21 -21.44
N ASN A 229 -37.19 17.06 -20.62
CA ASN A 229 -38.44 16.44 -21.07
C ASN A 229 -39.54 17.42 -21.47
N TYR A 230 -39.57 18.63 -20.90
CA TYR A 230 -40.69 19.55 -21.08
C TYR A 230 -40.25 20.91 -21.59
N ARG A 231 -39.28 21.56 -20.93
CA ARG A 231 -38.97 22.97 -21.18
C ARG A 231 -38.37 23.23 -22.55
N LEU A 232 -37.48 22.34 -23.02
CA LEU A 232 -36.80 22.50 -24.30
C LEU A 232 -37.62 22.01 -25.51
N GLN A 233 -38.72 21.28 -25.29
CA GLN A 233 -39.57 20.71 -26.35
C GLN A 233 -38.79 19.95 -27.45
N LEU A 234 -37.71 19.24 -27.07
CA LEU A 234 -36.86 18.50 -28.00
C LEU A 234 -37.60 17.30 -28.59
N THR A 235 -37.50 17.11 -29.91
CA THR A 235 -37.97 15.88 -30.57
C THR A 235 -37.10 14.68 -30.15
N SER A 236 -37.64 13.48 -30.29
CA SER A 236 -36.93 12.23 -29.98
C SER A 236 -35.63 12.07 -30.78
N GLU A 237 -35.61 12.55 -32.03
CA GLU A 237 -34.43 12.55 -32.89
C GLU A 237 -33.38 13.50 -32.35
N LEU A 238 -33.77 14.73 -31.96
CA LEU A 238 -32.83 15.72 -31.46
C LEU A 238 -32.24 15.33 -30.10
N LYS A 239 -33.03 14.69 -29.22
CA LYS A 239 -32.54 14.10 -27.97
C LYS A 239 -31.44 13.07 -28.22
N LYS A 240 -31.62 12.18 -29.21
CA LYS A 240 -30.61 11.19 -29.60
C LYS A 240 -29.35 11.83 -30.19
N THR A 241 -29.50 12.95 -30.90
CA THR A 241 -28.38 13.71 -31.44
C THR A 241 -27.57 14.41 -30.34
N ILE A 242 -28.24 14.99 -29.34
CA ILE A 242 -27.58 15.73 -28.25
C ILE A 242 -26.96 14.78 -27.22
N CYS A 243 -27.68 13.75 -26.81
CA CYS A 243 -27.22 12.83 -25.77
C CYS A 243 -27.86 11.43 -25.95
N PRO A 244 -27.27 10.54 -26.76
CA PRO A 244 -27.80 9.20 -26.95
C PRO A 244 -27.85 8.42 -25.62
N GLY A 245 -29.01 7.88 -25.30
CA GLY A 245 -29.21 7.03 -24.11
C GLY A 245 -29.57 7.76 -22.82
N LEU A 246 -29.66 9.09 -22.80
CA LEU A 246 -29.99 9.85 -21.59
C LEU A 246 -31.37 9.52 -21.02
N ASP A 247 -32.35 9.25 -21.87
CA ASP A 247 -33.70 8.80 -21.45
C ASP A 247 -33.63 7.49 -20.65
N GLY A 248 -32.59 6.68 -20.89
CA GLY A 248 -32.31 5.47 -20.11
C GLY A 248 -31.76 5.74 -18.71
N ILE A 249 -31.18 6.93 -18.48
CA ILE A 249 -30.65 7.39 -17.18
C ILE A 249 -31.75 8.15 -16.42
N MET A 250 -32.49 9.03 -17.10
CA MET A 250 -33.61 9.82 -16.55
C MET A 250 -34.96 9.08 -16.63
N LYS A 251 -34.99 7.81 -16.22
CA LYS A 251 -36.22 6.99 -16.33
C LYS A 251 -37.34 7.38 -15.38
N HIS A 252 -37.00 8.04 -14.28
CA HIS A 252 -37.92 8.23 -13.16
C HIS A 252 -38.39 9.68 -13.07
N ASP A 253 -39.70 9.85 -13.13
CA ASP A 253 -40.38 11.10 -12.79
C ASP A 253 -39.96 11.53 -11.36
N PRO A 254 -39.37 12.73 -11.21
CA PRO A 254 -38.79 13.15 -9.95
C PRO A 254 -39.84 13.38 -8.85
N PHE A 255 -41.08 13.74 -9.20
CA PHE A 255 -42.16 13.96 -8.23
C PHE A 255 -42.60 12.64 -7.60
N LYS A 256 -42.70 11.57 -8.39
CA LYS A 256 -43.04 10.23 -7.88
C LYS A 256 -41.86 9.55 -7.19
N PHE A 257 -40.66 9.79 -7.67
CA PHE A 257 -39.45 9.08 -7.22
C PHE A 257 -38.92 9.61 -5.88
N SER A 258 -38.85 10.94 -5.72
CA SER A 258 -38.35 11.57 -4.49
C SER A 258 -39.25 11.34 -3.26
N LEU A 259 -40.57 11.17 -3.46
CA LEU A 259 -41.51 10.89 -2.37
C LEU A 259 -41.52 9.42 -1.93
N ARG A 260 -41.17 8.49 -2.82
CA ARG A 260 -41.20 7.04 -2.53
C ARG A 260 -39.88 6.46 -2.05
N THR A 261 -38.77 7.16 -2.22
CA THR A 261 -37.44 6.62 -1.91
C THR A 261 -36.63 7.59 -1.05
N GLN A 262 -36.32 7.17 0.18
CA GLN A 262 -35.35 7.86 1.03
C GLN A 262 -33.94 7.46 0.60
N ARG A 263 -33.40 8.18 -0.40
CA ARG A 263 -32.02 7.99 -0.88
C ARG A 263 -31.07 8.94 -0.18
N GLU A 264 -29.89 8.45 0.15
CA GLU A 264 -28.80 9.25 0.72
C GLU A 264 -28.19 10.21 -0.32
N LEU A 265 -27.53 11.26 0.16
CA LEU A 265 -26.85 12.29 -0.64
C LEU A 265 -25.97 11.70 -1.74
N ARG A 266 -25.14 10.72 -1.38
CA ARG A 266 -24.18 10.10 -2.31
C ARG A 266 -24.85 9.43 -3.50
N TRP A 267 -26.06 8.92 -3.34
CA TRP A 267 -26.81 8.32 -4.43
C TRP A 267 -27.23 9.39 -5.45
N TRP A 268 -27.75 10.52 -4.98
CA TRP A 268 -28.14 11.65 -5.82
C TRP A 268 -26.94 12.31 -6.51
N GLN A 269 -25.83 12.47 -5.79
CA GLN A 269 -24.58 12.93 -6.38
C GLN A 269 -24.13 12.03 -7.54
N LYS A 270 -24.14 10.71 -7.35
CA LYS A 270 -23.81 9.75 -8.42
C LYS A 270 -24.78 9.84 -9.61
N LEU A 271 -26.08 9.98 -9.37
CA LEU A 271 -27.06 10.11 -10.45
C LEU A 271 -26.84 11.40 -11.25
N ASN A 272 -26.74 12.54 -10.58
CA ASN A 272 -26.61 13.83 -11.23
C ASN A 272 -25.28 13.97 -11.97
N ILE A 273 -24.17 13.46 -11.42
CA ILE A 273 -22.88 13.49 -12.13
C ILE A 273 -22.86 12.54 -13.34
N ASN A 274 -23.58 11.40 -13.29
CA ASN A 274 -23.76 10.54 -14.46
C ASN A 274 -24.50 11.26 -15.59
N ILE A 275 -25.55 12.01 -15.24
CA ILE A 275 -26.32 12.80 -16.20
C ILE A 275 -25.43 13.86 -16.84
N PHE A 276 -24.65 14.58 -16.03
CA PHE A 276 -23.73 15.61 -16.50
C PHE A 276 -22.71 15.03 -17.47
N ASP A 277 -22.03 13.95 -17.08
CA ASP A 277 -21.04 13.28 -17.90
C ASP A 277 -21.64 12.83 -19.24
N SER A 278 -22.86 12.29 -19.21
CA SER A 278 -23.55 11.88 -20.43
C SER A 278 -23.81 13.07 -21.36
N LEU A 279 -24.33 14.18 -20.83
CA LEU A 279 -24.65 15.39 -21.61
C LEU A 279 -23.41 16.03 -22.26
N VAL A 280 -22.25 15.99 -21.59
CA VAL A 280 -21.03 16.65 -22.08
C VAL A 280 -20.13 15.73 -22.90
N SER A 281 -20.35 14.40 -22.88
CA SER A 281 -19.43 13.43 -23.50
C SER A 281 -20.02 12.65 -24.67
N THR A 282 -21.33 12.39 -24.71
CA THR A 282 -21.89 11.35 -25.60
C THR A 282 -22.19 11.80 -27.04
N ALA A 283 -22.44 13.10 -27.26
CA ALA A 283 -22.71 13.62 -28.61
C ALA A 283 -21.45 13.55 -29.51
N ALA A 284 -21.66 13.19 -30.78
CA ALA A 284 -20.57 13.12 -31.77
C ALA A 284 -19.96 14.51 -32.06
N GLU A 285 -20.81 15.53 -32.21
CA GLU A 285 -20.38 16.88 -32.51
C GLU A 285 -20.07 17.71 -31.26
N LYS A 286 -19.04 18.57 -31.33
CA LYS A 286 -18.68 19.47 -30.24
C LYS A 286 -19.80 20.48 -29.91
N THR A 287 -20.52 20.95 -30.93
CA THR A 287 -21.67 21.86 -30.80
C THR A 287 -22.77 21.27 -29.92
N ASN A 288 -23.14 20.02 -30.16
CA ASN A 288 -24.15 19.30 -29.37
C ASN A 288 -23.69 19.03 -27.93
N ARG A 289 -22.40 18.71 -27.72
CA ARG A 289 -21.82 18.60 -26.37
C ARG A 289 -21.82 19.94 -25.63
N ALA A 290 -21.49 21.04 -26.32
CA ALA A 290 -21.55 22.38 -25.76
C ALA A 290 -22.98 22.79 -25.39
N LEU A 291 -23.98 22.34 -26.15
CA LEU A 291 -25.40 22.51 -25.83
C LEU A 291 -25.78 21.70 -24.57
N GLY A 292 -25.31 20.45 -24.44
CA GLY A 292 -25.47 19.65 -23.22
C GLY A 292 -24.82 20.30 -22.00
N ALA A 293 -23.62 20.86 -22.15
CA ALA A 293 -22.95 21.63 -21.10
C ALA A 293 -23.77 22.84 -20.64
N MET A 294 -24.37 23.57 -21.58
CA MET A 294 -25.26 24.68 -21.26
C MET A 294 -26.46 24.20 -20.43
N TYR A 295 -27.06 23.07 -20.77
CA TYR A 295 -28.18 22.50 -20.01
C TYR A 295 -27.80 22.12 -18.58
N CYS A 296 -26.61 21.53 -18.37
CA CYS A 296 -26.08 21.27 -17.05
C CYS A 296 -25.95 22.56 -16.21
N LEU A 297 -25.42 23.63 -16.81
CA LEU A 297 -25.22 24.91 -16.12
C LEU A 297 -26.52 25.65 -15.86
N THR A 298 -27.48 25.61 -16.79
CA THR A 298 -28.82 26.17 -16.58
C THR A 298 -29.50 25.53 -15.37
N ALA A 299 -29.40 24.21 -15.22
CA ALA A 299 -29.95 23.52 -14.06
C ALA A 299 -29.17 23.85 -12.77
N LEU A 300 -27.83 23.96 -12.82
CA LEU A 300 -27.03 24.36 -11.67
C LEU A 300 -27.34 25.78 -11.18
N CYS A 301 -27.60 26.72 -12.08
CA CYS A 301 -27.95 28.10 -11.70
C CYS A 301 -29.22 28.17 -10.82
N LYS A 302 -30.11 27.18 -10.90
CA LYS A 302 -31.32 27.13 -10.05
C LYS A 302 -31.00 26.69 -8.62
N VAL A 303 -29.92 25.95 -8.39
CA VAL A 303 -29.59 25.36 -7.08
C VAL A 303 -28.32 25.92 -6.41
N SER A 304 -27.36 26.41 -7.20
CA SER A 304 -26.09 26.96 -6.71
C SER A 304 -26.05 28.47 -6.93
N SER A 305 -25.96 29.24 -5.85
CA SER A 305 -25.76 30.70 -5.93
C SER A 305 -24.42 31.05 -6.60
N LYS A 306 -23.35 30.34 -6.25
CA LYS A 306 -22.01 30.53 -6.84
C LYS A 306 -22.04 30.38 -8.37
N THR A 307 -22.76 29.37 -8.89
CA THR A 307 -22.92 29.18 -10.34
C THR A 307 -23.76 30.29 -10.94
N ARG A 308 -24.84 30.66 -10.26
CA ARG A 308 -25.74 31.73 -10.69
C ARG A 308 -25.01 33.03 -10.92
N ASP A 309 -24.18 33.44 -9.95
CA ASP A 309 -23.41 34.68 -10.00
C ASP A 309 -22.40 34.67 -11.16
N SER A 310 -21.83 33.50 -11.48
CA SER A 310 -20.88 33.32 -12.58
C SER A 310 -21.56 33.31 -13.95
N TYR A 311 -22.79 32.80 -14.03
CA TYR A 311 -23.57 32.64 -15.25
C TYR A 311 -24.91 33.41 -15.18
N ASN A 312 -24.86 34.69 -14.82
CA ASN A 312 -26.06 35.51 -14.65
C ASN A 312 -26.98 35.54 -15.88
N TRP A 313 -26.43 35.39 -17.08
CA TRP A 313 -27.18 35.39 -18.35
C TRP A 313 -27.99 34.10 -18.59
N LEU A 314 -27.74 33.02 -17.84
CA LEU A 314 -28.53 31.79 -17.88
C LEU A 314 -29.77 31.85 -16.98
N ASN A 315 -29.97 32.94 -16.22
CA ASN A 315 -31.11 33.11 -15.30
C ASN A 315 -32.39 33.54 -16.01
N VAL A 316 -32.91 32.70 -16.90
CA VAL A 316 -34.24 32.86 -17.50
C VAL A 316 -35.19 31.77 -17.02
#